data_AF-A0A9E0YF45-F1
#
_entry.id   AF-A0A9E0YF45-F1
#
_cell.length_a   1.000
_cell.length_b   1.000
_cell.length_c   1.000
_cell.angle_alpha   90.00
_cell.angle_beta   90.00
_cell.angle_gamma   90.00
#
_symmetry.space_group_name_H-M   'P 1'
#
loop_
_entity.id
_entity.type
_entity.pdbx_description
1 polymer ?
#
loop_
_entity_poly.entity_id
_entity_poly.type
_entity_poly.pdbx_seq_one_letter_code
_entity_poly.pdbx_strand_id
1 'polypeptide(L)'
;MKSLLLISVLITIPQLVHAEGEPWQRFSGIRFSGGKIGFVAEVGDAATDPSQGPFFYELDPVTSKTKVLKQEEYRKRFGEWTKPVTNHKYGENATLIVTEKNENLTIDYQECEQGEEGGPICKKQFITSGAVRLPIDSSRLCNIGCIVPKAEKYDDLLVLGLALEGEYGWYGYGFQIYSLKTKKLLLESDSKTAVGLLVSEIRMNPEKSALWIASNLGLHRIALRDKKVTDYFLSEGFDSASGEAQFLVGSTRGENDPFAVLARRLGVTQPKAFFTAVKALPPGSADLMRRLGWEELLPPSFNSLVPFLLPALSAPEDRVAIRAFLSLCKFDDSRVVDAVVKRYLTKKGDGTSRYLIENCFNRYAKRSRITGASAAALKAGLLNQIDSELRLIRSEPQWGPGSPRPDYRLIIQNIKGLKGLGDDSGFKTVNTFFAESAFPDGERSLFDEIAAEFLSDDEIRPTIIEALKRIPPHSLTRACQYFDMRWRSRAGRYSAEYAVAIAKAVHRFRTAVPSAPLSDGRIGTCVAAFKSQLKGDGVEAAFQSASSALSAEEKATANQIRAVEIKAD
;
A
#
# COMPACT_ATOMS: atom_id res chain seq x y z
N MET A 1 6.90 -36.55 6.42
CA MET A 1 6.32 -35.28 6.91
C MET A 1 6.64 -34.20 5.88
N LYS A 2 5.68 -33.85 5.04
CA LYS A 2 5.85 -32.93 3.90
C LYS A 2 5.26 -31.57 4.26
N SER A 3 6.07 -30.55 4.04
CA SER A 3 5.83 -29.11 3.87
C SER A 3 4.40 -28.62 4.09
N LEU A 4 4.18 -27.94 5.22
CA LEU A 4 2.97 -27.20 5.57
C LEU A 4 3.42 -25.87 6.18
N LEU A 5 4.02 -25.00 5.37
CA LEU A 5 4.52 -23.70 5.83
C LEU A 5 4.80 -22.76 4.64
N LEU A 6 3.79 -22.51 3.80
CA LEU A 6 3.86 -21.44 2.79
C LEU A 6 2.49 -21.11 2.19
N ILE A 7 1.48 -20.81 3.04
CA ILE A 7 0.16 -20.36 2.57
C ILE A 7 -0.31 -19.05 3.22
N SER A 8 0.37 -18.52 4.24
CA SER A 8 -0.13 -17.36 5.00
C SER A 8 0.29 -15.97 4.48
N VAL A 9 1.13 -15.87 3.44
CA VAL A 9 1.59 -14.56 2.89
C VAL A 9 0.93 -14.22 1.54
N LEU A 10 0.19 -15.16 0.93
CA LEU A 10 -0.48 -14.96 -0.36
C LEU A 10 -1.93 -14.45 -0.25
N ILE A 11 -2.48 -14.36 0.97
CA ILE A 11 -3.90 -13.98 1.19
C ILE A 11 -4.07 -12.47 1.42
N THR A 12 -3.00 -11.72 1.75
CA THR A 12 -3.06 -10.26 1.96
C THR A 12 -2.90 -9.42 0.69
N ILE A 13 -2.48 -10.01 -0.44
CA ILE A 13 -2.16 -9.28 -1.67
C ILE A 13 -3.40 -8.88 -2.51
N PRO A 14 -4.51 -9.65 -2.56
CA PRO A 14 -5.71 -9.20 -3.26
C PRO A 14 -6.53 -8.14 -2.50
N GLN A 15 -6.37 -8.04 -1.17
CA GLN A 15 -7.18 -7.17 -0.32
C GLN A 15 -6.82 -5.69 -0.46
N LEU A 16 -5.56 -5.34 -0.77
CA LEU A 16 -5.19 -3.95 -1.07
C LEU A 16 -5.73 -3.46 -2.42
N VAL A 17 -5.99 -4.37 -3.37
CA VAL A 17 -6.54 -4.03 -4.69
C VAL A 17 -8.07 -3.89 -4.63
N HIS A 18 -8.75 -4.57 -3.69
CA HIS A 18 -10.18 -4.35 -3.41
C HIS A 18 -10.42 -3.20 -2.41
N ALA A 19 -9.42 -2.79 -1.62
CA ALA A 19 -9.51 -1.62 -0.74
C ALA A 19 -9.51 -0.28 -1.49
N GLU A 20 -9.09 -0.23 -2.75
CA GLU A 20 -9.36 0.90 -3.65
C GLU A 20 -10.75 0.76 -4.31
N GLY A 21 -11.78 0.49 -3.51
CA GLY A 21 -13.16 0.73 -3.95
C GLY A 21 -13.28 2.15 -4.50
N GLU A 22 -14.23 2.40 -5.42
CA GLU A 22 -14.50 3.77 -5.88
C GLU A 22 -14.53 4.69 -4.65
N PRO A 23 -13.76 5.78 -4.64
CA PRO A 23 -13.68 6.62 -3.46
C PRO A 23 -15.09 7.02 -3.07
N TRP A 24 -15.47 6.64 -1.87
CA TRP A 24 -16.78 7.01 -1.37
C TRP A 24 -16.73 8.51 -1.12
N GLN A 25 -17.43 9.23 -1.99
CA GLN A 25 -17.68 10.64 -1.79
C GLN A 25 -18.79 10.73 -0.76
N ARG A 26 -18.70 11.69 0.15
CA ARG A 26 -19.77 12.02 1.08
C ARG A 26 -20.13 13.47 0.86
N PHE A 27 -21.33 13.72 0.38
CA PHE A 27 -21.84 15.09 0.29
C PHE A 27 -22.42 15.48 1.63
N SER A 28 -22.22 16.71 2.10
CA SER A 28 -22.73 17.22 3.36
C SER A 28 -22.85 18.74 3.29
N GLY A 29 -23.07 19.40 4.41
CA GLY A 29 -23.10 20.84 4.55
C GLY A 29 -24.20 21.55 3.78
N ILE A 30 -25.38 20.96 3.58
CA ILE A 30 -26.45 21.61 2.81
C ILE A 30 -26.84 22.96 3.44
N ARG A 31 -26.79 24.04 2.66
CA ARG A 31 -27.17 25.41 3.04
C ARG A 31 -27.91 26.09 1.90
N PHE A 32 -28.69 27.12 2.21
CA PHE A 32 -29.54 27.82 1.23
C PHE A 32 -29.26 29.32 1.24
N SER A 33 -29.14 29.93 0.07
CA SER A 33 -28.97 31.38 -0.08
C SER A 33 -29.36 31.82 -1.49
N GLY A 34 -30.23 32.82 -1.64
CA GLY A 34 -30.60 33.38 -2.94
C GLY A 34 -31.15 32.36 -3.94
N GLY A 35 -31.89 31.35 -3.46
CA GLY A 35 -32.42 30.26 -4.29
C GLY A 35 -31.38 29.23 -4.76
N LYS A 36 -30.11 29.37 -4.37
CA LYS A 36 -29.01 28.42 -4.60
C LYS A 36 -28.79 27.52 -3.38
N ILE A 37 -28.06 26.44 -3.60
CA ILE A 37 -27.75 25.44 -2.57
C ILE A 37 -26.24 25.35 -2.41
N GLY A 38 -25.75 25.67 -1.22
CA GLY A 38 -24.39 25.36 -0.82
C GLY A 38 -24.31 23.91 -0.37
N PHE A 39 -23.30 23.17 -0.81
CA PHE A 39 -22.99 21.86 -0.26
C PHE A 39 -21.48 21.63 -0.25
N VAL A 40 -21.06 20.62 0.51
CA VAL A 40 -19.68 20.22 0.72
C VAL A 40 -19.51 18.81 0.20
N ALA A 41 -18.46 18.55 -0.58
CA ALA A 41 -18.04 17.20 -0.91
C ALA A 41 -16.81 16.85 -0.08
N GLU A 42 -16.97 15.86 0.79
CA GLU A 42 -15.90 15.23 1.51
C GLU A 42 -15.49 13.98 0.72
N VAL A 43 -14.23 13.91 0.30
CA VAL A 43 -13.73 12.70 -0.38
C VAL A 43 -13.17 11.80 0.69
N GLY A 44 -13.96 10.78 1.06
CA GLY A 44 -13.66 9.88 2.15
C GLY A 44 -12.64 8.82 1.76
N ASP A 45 -11.57 8.78 2.54
CA ASP A 45 -11.08 7.53 3.13
C ASP A 45 -10.98 7.80 4.65
N ALA A 46 -12.13 8.04 5.30
CA ALA A 46 -12.18 8.73 6.60
C ALA A 46 -11.54 7.98 7.79
N ALA A 47 -11.19 6.70 7.62
CA ALA A 47 -10.37 5.99 8.60
C ALA A 47 -8.87 6.35 8.50
N THR A 48 -8.41 6.88 7.36
CA THR A 48 -7.00 7.07 7.06
C THR A 48 -6.62 8.45 6.51
N ASP A 49 -7.54 9.25 5.94
CA ASP A 49 -7.21 10.44 5.12
C ASP A 49 -8.05 11.72 5.30
N PRO A 50 -7.76 12.56 6.32
CA PRO A 50 -8.38 13.87 6.50
C PRO A 50 -7.78 15.00 5.64
N SER A 51 -6.74 14.78 4.81
CA SER A 51 -5.91 15.88 4.29
C SER A 51 -6.39 16.53 2.99
N GLN A 52 -7.33 15.95 2.24
CA GLN A 52 -7.83 16.60 1.00
C GLN A 52 -8.80 17.76 1.26
N GLY A 53 -9.17 17.98 2.52
CA GLY A 53 -10.12 19.01 2.91
C GLY A 53 -11.50 18.83 2.25
N PRO A 54 -12.52 19.52 2.77
CA PRO A 54 -13.80 19.65 2.11
C PRO A 54 -13.67 20.46 0.81
N PHE A 55 -14.33 20.02 -0.26
CA PHE A 55 -14.56 20.83 -1.45
C PHE A 55 -15.93 21.51 -1.33
N PHE A 56 -16.00 22.81 -1.58
CA PHE A 56 -17.21 23.60 -1.41
C PHE A 56 -17.85 23.88 -2.77
N TYR A 57 -19.17 23.70 -2.85
CA TYR A 57 -19.91 23.85 -4.09
C TYR A 57 -21.17 24.69 -3.90
N GLU A 58 -21.56 25.35 -4.99
CA GLU A 58 -22.88 25.94 -5.19
C GLU A 58 -23.60 25.14 -6.28
N LEU A 59 -24.85 24.75 -6.02
CA LEU A 59 -25.77 24.17 -6.99
C LEU A 59 -26.89 25.17 -7.30
N ASP A 60 -27.12 25.38 -8.59
CA ASP A 60 -28.36 25.95 -9.10
C ASP A 60 -29.37 24.82 -9.39
N PRO A 61 -30.43 24.66 -8.58
CA PRO A 61 -31.40 23.59 -8.77
C PRO A 61 -32.29 23.78 -10.02
N VAL A 62 -32.28 24.96 -10.65
CA VAL A 62 -33.06 25.23 -11.88
C VAL A 62 -32.28 24.81 -13.11
N THR A 63 -30.98 25.11 -13.15
CA THR A 63 -30.12 24.80 -14.31
C THR A 63 -29.31 23.53 -14.13
N SER A 64 -29.34 22.91 -12.95
CA SER A 64 -28.50 21.76 -12.56
C SER A 64 -27.01 22.02 -12.77
N LYS A 65 -26.58 23.29 -12.69
CA LYS A 65 -25.17 23.66 -12.78
C LYS A 65 -24.56 23.76 -11.40
N THR A 66 -23.36 23.21 -11.27
CA THR A 66 -22.52 23.36 -10.09
C THR A 66 -21.43 24.40 -10.34
N LYS A 67 -20.95 25.01 -9.26
CA LYS A 67 -19.77 25.86 -9.27
C LYS A 67 -18.91 25.52 -8.05
N VAL A 68 -17.62 25.29 -8.26
CA VAL A 68 -16.66 25.15 -7.17
C VAL A 68 -16.44 26.52 -6.51
N LEU A 69 -16.46 26.56 -5.18
CA LEU A 69 -16.24 27.76 -4.39
C LEU A 69 -14.96 27.60 -3.55
N LYS A 70 -14.23 28.70 -3.36
CA LYS A 70 -13.25 28.78 -2.28
C LYS A 70 -13.98 28.74 -0.94
N GLN A 71 -13.35 28.19 0.09
CA GLN A 71 -13.94 28.09 1.44
C GLN A 71 -14.43 29.45 1.97
N GLU A 72 -13.68 30.53 1.74
CA GLU A 72 -14.08 31.88 2.17
C GLU A 72 -15.31 32.40 1.41
N GLU A 73 -15.40 32.12 0.10
CA GLU A 73 -16.58 32.46 -0.71
C GLU A 73 -17.80 31.68 -0.24
N TYR A 74 -17.63 30.38 0.03
CA TYR A 74 -18.68 29.55 0.62
C TYR A 74 -19.16 30.12 1.96
N ARG A 75 -18.23 30.38 2.88
CA ARG A 75 -18.53 30.93 4.21
C ARG A 75 -19.30 32.25 4.12
N LYS A 76 -18.90 33.14 3.22
CA LYS A 76 -19.57 34.43 3.00
C LYS A 76 -21.00 34.28 2.48
N ARG A 77 -21.26 33.29 1.61
CA ARG A 77 -22.57 33.09 0.96
C ARG A 77 -23.54 32.24 1.77
N PHE A 78 -23.03 31.19 2.40
CA PHE A 78 -23.82 30.10 2.99
C PHE A 78 -23.58 29.92 4.50
N GLY A 79 -22.69 30.72 5.08
CA GLY A 79 -22.30 30.61 6.49
C GLY A 79 -21.22 29.55 6.74
N GLU A 80 -20.86 29.40 8.01
CA GLU A 80 -19.83 28.45 8.42
C GLU A 80 -20.33 27.00 8.30
N TRP A 81 -19.49 26.14 7.74
CA TRP A 81 -19.70 24.70 7.72
C TRP A 81 -18.92 24.07 8.87
N THR A 82 -19.63 23.29 9.68
CA THR A 82 -19.03 22.40 10.67
C THR A 82 -19.19 20.98 10.18
N LYS A 83 -18.11 20.20 10.26
CA LYS A 83 -18.14 18.78 9.88
C LYS A 83 -19.18 18.05 10.73
N PRO A 84 -20.12 17.31 10.12
CA PRO A 84 -21.08 16.51 10.89
C PRO A 84 -20.34 15.48 11.75
N VAL A 85 -20.62 15.48 13.05
CA VAL A 85 -20.10 14.44 13.96
C VAL A 85 -21.02 13.21 13.84
N THR A 86 -20.53 12.13 13.24
CA THR A 86 -21.20 10.83 13.28
C THR A 86 -20.63 10.00 14.44
N ASN A 87 -21.27 10.07 15.60
CA ASN A 87 -20.96 9.24 16.76
C ASN A 87 -21.94 8.06 16.82
N HIS A 88 -21.79 7.09 15.90
CA HIS A 88 -22.50 5.82 16.01
C HIS A 88 -21.53 4.78 16.53
N LYS A 89 -21.81 4.23 17.70
CA LYS A 89 -21.12 3.03 18.21
C LYS A 89 -22.03 1.84 17.99
N TYR A 90 -21.53 0.90 17.22
CA TYR A 90 -22.20 -0.34 16.91
C TYR A 90 -22.31 -1.25 18.14
N GLY A 91 -23.46 -1.91 18.31
CA GLY A 91 -23.69 -2.90 19.38
C GLY A 91 -24.35 -2.39 20.66
N GLU A 92 -24.76 -1.12 20.73
CA GLU A 92 -25.62 -0.64 21.82
C GLU A 92 -27.11 -0.88 21.49
N ASN A 93 -27.87 -1.46 22.43
CA ASN A 93 -29.32 -1.74 22.26
C ASN A 93 -30.15 -0.48 21.99
N ALA A 94 -29.65 0.68 22.37
CA ALA A 94 -30.25 1.96 22.06
C ALA A 94 -29.21 2.95 21.56
N THR A 95 -29.52 3.66 20.48
CA THR A 95 -28.64 4.68 19.91
C THR A 95 -29.29 6.06 20.05
N LEU A 96 -28.54 6.99 20.63
CA LEU A 96 -28.95 8.39 20.74
C LEU A 96 -28.50 9.17 19.49
N ILE A 97 -29.46 9.74 18.77
CA ILE A 97 -29.22 10.70 17.70
C ILE A 97 -29.64 12.08 18.18
N VAL A 98 -28.70 13.02 18.13
CA VAL A 98 -28.97 14.43 18.38
C VAL A 98 -29.25 15.11 17.04
N THR A 99 -30.47 15.64 16.89
CA THR A 99 -30.88 16.42 15.71
C THR A 99 -30.19 17.78 15.69
N GLU A 100 -30.30 18.49 14.58
CA GLU A 100 -29.73 19.85 14.44
C GLU A 100 -30.33 20.88 15.40
N LYS A 101 -31.54 20.62 15.92
CA LYS A 101 -32.20 21.45 16.93
C LYS A 101 -31.86 21.01 18.36
N ASN A 102 -30.85 20.15 18.54
CA ASN A 102 -30.48 19.52 19.81
C ASN A 102 -31.61 18.69 20.44
N GLU A 103 -32.55 18.18 19.63
CA GLU A 103 -33.52 17.20 20.12
C GLU A 103 -32.90 15.81 20.13
N ASN A 104 -33.15 15.08 21.21
CA ASN A 104 -32.73 13.69 21.38
C ASN A 104 -33.75 12.73 20.75
N LEU A 105 -33.29 11.93 19.80
CA LEU A 105 -34.01 10.79 19.25
C LEU A 105 -33.33 9.50 19.71
N THR A 106 -34.08 8.60 20.33
CA THR A 106 -33.56 7.31 20.77
C THR A 106 -34.10 6.22 19.85
N ILE A 107 -33.20 5.46 19.23
CA ILE A 107 -33.58 4.27 18.46
C ILE A 107 -33.33 3.05 19.34
N ASP A 108 -34.36 2.24 19.54
CA ASP A 108 -34.35 1.00 20.32
C ASP A 108 -34.41 -0.18 19.34
N TYR A 109 -33.34 -0.97 19.36
CA TYR A 109 -33.17 -2.14 18.51
C TYR A 109 -33.49 -3.39 19.33
N GLN A 110 -34.47 -4.17 18.88
CA GLN A 110 -34.99 -5.34 19.58
C GLN A 110 -34.92 -6.59 18.73
N GLU A 111 -34.82 -7.74 19.41
CA GLU A 111 -34.74 -9.06 18.76
C GLU A 111 -33.59 -9.11 17.74
N CYS A 112 -32.42 -8.65 18.17
CA CYS A 112 -31.22 -8.59 17.36
C CYS A 112 -30.45 -9.91 17.40
N GLU A 113 -30.02 -10.39 16.24
CA GLU A 113 -29.13 -11.53 16.06
C GLU A 113 -27.88 -11.11 15.29
N GLN A 114 -26.72 -11.71 15.57
CA GLN A 114 -25.49 -11.31 14.88
C GLN A 114 -25.47 -11.84 13.44
N GLY A 115 -25.41 -10.95 12.45
CA GLY A 115 -25.31 -11.30 11.04
C GLY A 115 -23.90 -11.74 10.65
N GLU A 116 -23.82 -12.62 9.65
CA GLU A 116 -22.55 -13.19 9.13
C GLU A 116 -21.62 -12.12 8.51
N GLU A 117 -22.18 -11.03 7.98
CA GLU A 117 -21.44 -9.98 7.25
C GLU A 117 -21.17 -8.70 8.06
N GLY A 118 -21.29 -8.75 9.39
CA GLY A 118 -20.75 -7.68 10.24
C GLY A 118 -21.73 -6.88 11.10
N GLY A 119 -22.87 -7.46 11.52
CA GLY A 119 -23.44 -7.21 12.85
C GLY A 119 -24.96 -7.29 13.00
N PRO A 120 -25.61 -6.64 13.99
CA PRO A 120 -26.88 -7.11 14.50
C PRO A 120 -28.03 -6.86 13.53
N ILE A 121 -28.65 -7.95 13.10
CA ILE A 121 -29.90 -8.03 12.36
C ILE A 121 -31.03 -7.94 13.37
N CYS A 122 -31.72 -6.80 13.43
CA CYS A 122 -32.78 -6.56 14.41
C CYS A 122 -34.17 -6.69 13.78
N LYS A 123 -34.98 -7.63 14.28
CA LYS A 123 -36.33 -7.90 13.76
C LYS A 123 -37.33 -6.81 14.09
N LYS A 124 -37.06 -6.00 15.13
CA LYS A 124 -37.91 -4.88 15.55
C LYS A 124 -37.06 -3.67 15.85
N GLN A 125 -37.53 -2.51 15.39
CA GLN A 125 -36.87 -1.24 15.59
C GLN A 125 -37.90 -0.19 15.96
N PHE A 126 -37.59 0.63 16.96
CA PHE A 126 -38.45 1.72 17.37
C PHE A 126 -37.66 3.00 17.49
N ILE A 127 -38.23 4.11 17.05
CA ILE A 127 -37.69 5.44 17.33
C ILE A 127 -38.59 6.18 18.30
N THR A 128 -37.96 6.77 19.30
CA THR A 128 -38.61 7.53 20.36
C THR A 128 -38.19 9.00 20.27
N SER A 129 -39.18 9.89 20.18
CA SER A 129 -39.01 11.34 20.23
C SER A 129 -39.99 11.90 21.28
N GLY A 130 -39.48 12.26 22.46
CA GLY A 130 -40.33 12.63 23.59
C GLY A 130 -41.28 11.49 23.97
N ALA A 131 -42.60 11.78 24.00
CA ALA A 131 -43.63 10.79 24.31
C ALA A 131 -44.05 9.91 23.11
N VAL A 132 -43.53 10.19 21.91
CA VAL A 132 -43.90 9.46 20.70
C VAL A 132 -42.91 8.31 20.47
N ARG A 133 -43.42 7.08 20.45
CA ARG A 133 -42.70 5.88 20.04
C ARG A 133 -43.30 5.33 18.75
N LEU A 134 -42.47 5.15 17.72
CA LEU A 134 -42.86 4.70 16.38
C LEU A 134 -42.09 3.45 15.98
N PRO A 135 -42.76 2.41 15.45
CA PRO A 135 -42.07 1.32 14.81
C PRO A 135 -41.44 1.79 13.49
N ILE A 136 -40.21 1.35 13.22
CA ILE A 136 -39.53 1.53 11.94
C ILE A 136 -39.62 0.19 11.20
N ASP A 137 -40.15 0.21 9.99
CA ASP A 137 -40.13 -0.94 9.09
C ASP A 137 -39.05 -0.75 8.03
N SER A 138 -37.85 -1.26 8.30
CA SER A 138 -36.72 -1.19 7.36
C SER A 138 -36.68 -2.39 6.40
N SER A 139 -37.56 -3.38 6.57
CA SER A 139 -37.51 -4.66 5.86
C SER A 139 -37.63 -4.53 4.34
N ARG A 140 -38.31 -3.48 3.85
CA ARG A 140 -38.54 -3.25 2.41
C ARG A 140 -37.30 -2.71 1.68
N LEU A 141 -36.41 -2.04 2.40
CA LEU A 141 -35.17 -1.49 1.85
C LEU A 141 -33.97 -2.36 2.22
N CYS A 142 -34.05 -3.05 3.34
CA CYS A 142 -32.94 -3.69 4.00
C CYS A 142 -33.41 -5.00 4.64
N ASN A 143 -33.40 -6.08 3.86
CA ASN A 143 -33.93 -7.38 4.27
C ASN A 143 -33.22 -7.96 5.52
N ILE A 144 -31.99 -7.53 5.76
CA ILE A 144 -31.14 -7.95 6.89
C ILE A 144 -31.25 -7.00 8.10
N GLY A 145 -32.19 -6.06 8.09
CA GLY A 145 -32.33 -5.05 9.15
C GLY A 145 -31.28 -3.94 9.03
N CYS A 146 -31.74 -2.70 8.98
CA CYS A 146 -30.86 -1.54 8.86
C CYS A 146 -30.73 -0.79 10.17
N ILE A 147 -29.62 -0.10 10.34
CA ILE A 147 -29.43 0.90 11.38
C ILE A 147 -29.74 2.29 10.82
N VAL A 148 -29.99 3.24 11.72
CA VAL A 148 -30.32 4.62 11.35
C VAL A 148 -29.13 5.53 11.70
N PRO A 149 -28.17 5.76 10.77
CA PRO A 149 -27.03 6.63 11.04
C PRO A 149 -27.39 8.12 11.08
N LYS A 150 -28.54 8.52 10.56
CA LYS A 150 -28.95 9.92 10.50
C LYS A 150 -30.46 10.03 10.66
N ALA A 151 -30.90 10.93 11.52
CA ALA A 151 -32.31 11.27 11.66
C ALA A 151 -32.46 12.77 11.90
N GLU A 152 -33.53 13.35 11.36
CA GLU A 152 -33.92 14.74 11.63
C GLU A 152 -35.43 14.81 11.83
N LYS A 153 -35.84 15.77 12.67
CA LYS A 153 -37.24 16.04 12.96
C LYS A 153 -37.61 17.47 12.59
N TYR A 154 -38.70 17.62 11.85
CA TYR A 154 -39.26 18.91 11.44
C TYR A 154 -40.76 18.89 11.71
N ASP A 155 -41.18 19.58 12.78
CA ASP A 155 -42.58 19.64 13.22
C ASP A 155 -43.19 18.24 13.41
N ASP A 156 -44.13 17.83 12.56
CA ASP A 156 -44.77 16.52 12.59
C ASP A 156 -44.09 15.49 11.68
N LEU A 157 -42.93 15.81 11.10
CA LEU A 157 -42.18 14.93 10.20
C LEU A 157 -40.92 14.40 10.87
N LEU A 158 -40.67 13.12 10.63
CA LEU A 158 -39.45 12.43 11.02
C LEU A 158 -38.80 11.84 9.78
N VAL A 159 -37.55 12.19 9.53
CA VAL A 159 -36.78 11.74 8.36
C VAL A 159 -35.62 10.90 8.84
N LEU A 160 -35.49 9.69 8.32
CA LEU A 160 -34.47 8.71 8.68
C LEU A 160 -33.62 8.38 7.47
N GLY A 161 -32.30 8.39 7.62
CA GLY A 161 -31.36 7.75 6.72
C GLY A 161 -31.08 6.33 7.21
N LEU A 162 -31.05 5.36 6.31
CA LEU A 162 -30.83 3.95 6.63
C LEU A 162 -29.47 3.48 6.12
N ALA A 163 -28.79 2.63 6.88
CA ALA A 163 -27.53 2.02 6.47
C ALA A 163 -27.29 0.67 7.17
N LEU A 164 -26.25 -0.03 6.73
CA LEU A 164 -25.64 -1.19 7.37
C LEU A 164 -24.16 -0.87 7.58
N GLU A 165 -23.59 -1.27 8.71
CA GLU A 165 -22.13 -1.25 8.90
C GLU A 165 -21.59 -2.65 8.58
N GLY A 166 -20.71 -2.73 7.58
CA GLY A 166 -20.00 -3.96 7.21
C GLY A 166 -18.50 -3.84 7.47
N GLU A 167 -17.74 -4.89 7.12
CA GLU A 167 -16.27 -4.97 7.35
C GLU A 167 -15.50 -3.75 6.80
N TYR A 168 -15.97 -3.19 5.69
CA TYR A 168 -15.31 -2.07 4.98
C TYR A 168 -16.01 -0.71 5.22
N GLY A 169 -16.92 -0.62 6.19
CA GLY A 169 -17.61 0.61 6.58
C GLY A 169 -19.11 0.62 6.26
N TRP A 170 -19.66 1.82 6.08
CA TRP A 170 -21.10 2.06 5.99
C TRP A 170 -21.64 1.87 4.58
N TYR A 171 -22.65 1.01 4.44
CA TYR A 171 -23.42 0.77 3.23
C TYR A 171 -24.81 1.38 3.36
N GLY A 172 -25.14 2.32 2.48
CA GLY A 172 -26.42 3.02 2.54
C GLY A 172 -27.60 2.24 1.98
N TYR A 173 -28.78 2.45 2.56
CA TYR A 173 -30.05 1.84 2.16
C TYR A 173 -31.18 2.88 2.01
N GLY A 174 -30.81 4.11 1.66
CA GLY A 174 -31.78 5.15 1.35
C GLY A 174 -32.34 5.87 2.56
N PHE A 175 -33.60 6.29 2.48
CA PHE A 175 -34.26 7.07 3.51
C PHE A 175 -35.74 6.72 3.65
N GLN A 176 -36.30 7.05 4.81
CA GLN A 176 -37.72 6.97 5.11
C GLN A 176 -38.23 8.25 5.77
N ILE A 177 -39.47 8.62 5.48
CA ILE A 177 -40.14 9.80 6.04
C ILE A 177 -41.44 9.35 6.70
N TYR A 178 -41.58 9.64 7.98
CA TYR A 178 -42.76 9.33 8.78
C TYR A 178 -43.48 10.61 9.22
N SER A 179 -44.80 10.53 9.35
CA SER A 179 -45.59 11.53 10.09
C SER A 179 -45.69 11.10 11.54
N LEU A 180 -45.19 11.91 12.46
CA LEU A 180 -45.32 11.74 13.91
C LEU A 180 -46.78 11.86 14.36
N LYS A 181 -47.58 12.71 13.71
CA LYS A 181 -49.00 12.91 14.01
C LYS A 181 -49.83 11.68 13.68
N THR A 182 -49.65 11.12 12.48
CA THR A 182 -50.45 9.98 12.00
C THR A 182 -49.79 8.62 12.27
N LYS A 183 -48.52 8.61 12.68
CA LYS A 183 -47.68 7.43 12.88
C LYS A 183 -47.54 6.56 11.62
N LYS A 184 -47.62 7.17 10.44
CA LYS A 184 -47.56 6.47 9.15
C LYS A 184 -46.30 6.85 8.37
N LEU A 185 -45.75 5.87 7.66
CA LEU A 185 -44.75 6.09 6.61
C LEU A 185 -45.40 6.91 5.48
N LEU A 186 -44.81 8.05 5.16
CA LEU A 186 -45.27 8.96 4.11
C LEU A 186 -44.60 8.70 2.78
N LEU A 187 -43.29 8.44 2.81
CA LEU A 187 -42.41 8.27 1.66
C LEU A 187 -41.18 7.45 2.06
N GLU A 188 -40.64 6.68 1.13
CA GLU A 188 -39.34 6.03 1.24
C GLU A 188 -38.62 6.09 -0.12
N SER A 189 -37.30 5.92 -0.11
CA SER A 189 -36.51 5.79 -1.34
C SER A 189 -36.94 4.56 -2.16
N ASP A 190 -36.89 4.63 -3.49
CA ASP A 190 -37.10 3.45 -4.35
C ASP A 190 -36.01 2.43 -4.08
N SER A 191 -36.38 1.19 -3.75
CA SER A 191 -35.46 0.09 -3.41
C SER A 191 -34.40 -0.16 -4.48
N LYS A 192 -34.68 0.12 -5.75
CA LYS A 192 -33.70 0.01 -6.85
C LYS A 192 -32.60 1.06 -6.80
N THR A 193 -32.89 2.22 -6.20
CA THR A 193 -31.96 3.36 -6.04
C THR A 193 -31.44 3.52 -4.61
N ALA A 194 -32.08 2.85 -3.65
CA ALA A 194 -31.76 2.94 -2.24
C ALA A 194 -30.46 2.21 -1.89
N VAL A 195 -30.17 1.10 -2.56
CA VAL A 195 -28.93 0.33 -2.34
C VAL A 195 -27.72 1.18 -2.70
N GLY A 196 -26.86 1.42 -1.71
CA GLY A 196 -25.68 2.27 -1.83
C GLY A 196 -25.94 3.75 -1.52
N LEU A 197 -27.17 4.18 -1.24
CA LEU A 197 -27.49 5.57 -0.88
C LEU A 197 -27.32 5.78 0.63
N LEU A 198 -26.13 6.23 1.03
CA LEU A 198 -25.78 6.52 2.42
C LEU A 198 -26.09 7.97 2.74
N VAL A 199 -27.14 8.21 3.53
CA VAL A 199 -27.55 9.55 3.94
C VAL A 199 -26.57 10.13 4.95
N SER A 200 -26.04 11.30 4.63
CA SER A 200 -25.02 12.00 5.40
C SER A 200 -25.57 13.26 6.08
N GLU A 201 -26.56 13.92 5.46
CA GLU A 201 -27.21 15.12 5.98
C GLU A 201 -28.65 15.24 5.48
N ILE A 202 -29.52 15.82 6.30
CA ILE A 202 -30.93 16.08 6.01
C ILE A 202 -31.19 17.53 6.40
N ARG A 203 -31.77 18.34 5.52
CA ARG A 203 -32.08 19.76 5.77
C ARG A 203 -33.41 20.16 5.17
N MET A 204 -34.21 20.90 5.93
CA MET A 204 -35.38 21.59 5.38
C MET A 204 -34.97 22.91 4.71
N ASN A 205 -35.42 23.15 3.47
CA ASN A 205 -35.33 24.48 2.88
C ASN A 205 -36.48 25.36 3.42
N PRO A 206 -36.19 26.42 4.18
CA PRO A 206 -37.20 27.22 4.85
C PRO A 206 -38.10 28.02 3.89
N GLU A 207 -37.62 28.34 2.68
CA GLU A 207 -38.35 29.20 1.73
C GLU A 207 -39.30 28.42 0.82
N LYS A 208 -39.07 27.12 0.60
CA LYS A 208 -39.74 26.34 -0.46
C LYS A 208 -40.45 25.07 0.02
N SER A 209 -40.58 24.88 1.34
CA SER A 209 -41.19 23.68 1.96
C SER A 209 -40.72 22.36 1.32
N ALA A 210 -39.42 22.30 1.02
CA ALA A 210 -38.80 21.17 0.37
C ALA A 210 -37.69 20.63 1.27
N LEU A 211 -37.71 19.32 1.49
CA LEU A 211 -36.67 18.62 2.22
C LEU A 211 -35.52 18.29 1.27
N TRP A 212 -34.29 18.47 1.72
CA TRP A 212 -33.08 18.12 1.00
C TRP A 212 -32.29 17.08 1.78
N ILE A 213 -31.83 16.06 1.08
CA ILE A 213 -31.00 14.99 1.63
C ILE A 213 -29.69 14.96 0.86
N ALA A 214 -28.56 15.02 1.56
CA ALA A 214 -27.26 14.71 0.99
C ALA A 214 -26.95 13.23 1.23
N SER A 215 -26.37 12.59 0.23
CA SER A 215 -25.89 11.22 0.32
C SER A 215 -24.44 11.10 -0.14
N ASN A 216 -23.94 9.89 -0.30
CA ASN A 216 -22.70 9.60 -1.03
C ASN A 216 -22.88 9.63 -2.57
N LEU A 217 -24.12 9.63 -3.08
CA LEU A 217 -24.41 9.60 -4.51
C LEU A 217 -24.82 10.97 -5.07
N GLY A 218 -25.21 11.91 -4.21
CA GLY A 218 -25.58 13.26 -4.63
C GLY A 218 -26.51 13.95 -3.64
N LEU A 219 -27.40 14.79 -4.19
CA LEU A 219 -28.43 15.50 -3.43
C LEU A 219 -29.82 15.05 -3.88
N HIS A 220 -30.77 14.99 -2.95
CA HIS A 220 -32.14 14.58 -3.21
C HIS A 220 -33.09 15.64 -2.68
N ARG A 221 -33.94 16.20 -3.54
CA ARG A 221 -34.98 17.15 -3.16
C ARG A 221 -36.31 16.43 -3.07
N ILE A 222 -37.01 16.63 -1.97
CA ILE A 222 -38.31 16.03 -1.71
C ILE A 222 -39.34 17.14 -1.53
N ALA A 223 -40.23 17.27 -2.51
CA ALA A 223 -41.38 18.14 -2.42
C ALA A 223 -42.47 17.43 -1.60
N LEU A 224 -42.60 17.81 -0.32
CA LEU A 224 -43.42 17.08 0.65
C LEU A 224 -44.91 17.03 0.28
N ARG A 225 -45.45 18.11 -0.29
CA ARG A 225 -46.85 18.20 -0.72
C ARG A 225 -47.22 17.15 -1.76
N ASP A 226 -46.35 16.98 -2.76
CA ASP A 226 -46.60 16.11 -3.91
C ASP A 226 -45.89 14.76 -3.77
N LYS A 227 -45.18 14.54 -2.65
CA LYS A 227 -44.34 13.37 -2.37
C LYS A 227 -43.36 13.04 -3.50
N LYS A 228 -42.91 14.07 -4.22
CA LYS A 228 -42.03 13.91 -5.38
C LYS A 228 -40.57 14.02 -4.96
N VAL A 229 -39.78 13.00 -5.27
CA VAL A 229 -38.32 13.02 -5.17
C VAL A 229 -37.74 13.52 -6.49
N THR A 230 -36.75 14.41 -6.41
CA THR A 230 -35.94 14.87 -7.54
C THR A 230 -34.48 14.65 -7.19
N ASP A 231 -33.84 13.75 -7.90
CA ASP A 231 -32.46 13.36 -7.66
C ASP A 231 -31.49 14.22 -8.47
N TYR A 232 -30.43 14.64 -7.80
CA TYR A 232 -29.29 15.36 -8.36
C TYR A 232 -28.06 14.50 -8.09
N PHE A 233 -27.92 13.44 -8.90
CA PHE A 233 -26.76 12.57 -8.82
C PHE A 233 -25.51 13.34 -9.25
N LEU A 234 -24.45 13.21 -8.46
CA LEU A 234 -23.18 13.89 -8.70
C LEU A 234 -22.19 12.88 -9.28
N SER A 235 -21.61 13.22 -10.42
CA SER A 235 -20.57 12.44 -11.08
C SER A 235 -19.39 13.35 -11.41
N GLU A 236 -18.17 12.88 -11.23
CA GLU A 236 -16.97 13.64 -11.58
C GLU A 236 -16.82 13.70 -13.10
N GLY A 237 -16.62 14.90 -13.64
CA GLY A 237 -16.39 15.13 -15.05
C GLY A 237 -15.69 16.46 -15.30
N PHE A 238 -15.58 16.85 -16.57
CA PHE A 238 -14.97 18.12 -16.96
C PHE A 238 -16.03 19.15 -17.33
N ASP A 239 -15.83 20.39 -16.91
CA ASP A 239 -16.49 21.52 -17.56
C ASP A 239 -16.00 21.63 -19.01
N SER A 240 -16.92 21.61 -19.96
CA SER A 240 -16.56 21.62 -21.38
C SER A 240 -15.86 22.91 -21.84
N ALA A 241 -16.05 24.04 -21.14
CA ALA A 241 -15.51 25.34 -21.51
C ALA A 241 -14.17 25.64 -20.83
N SER A 242 -14.06 25.42 -19.51
CA SER A 242 -12.84 25.67 -18.74
C SER A 242 -11.88 24.48 -18.71
N GLY A 243 -12.39 23.25 -18.89
CA GLY A 243 -11.64 22.02 -18.68
C GLY A 243 -11.39 21.70 -17.20
N GLU A 244 -12.02 22.43 -16.27
CA GLU A 244 -11.89 22.14 -14.83
C GLU A 244 -12.63 20.86 -14.47
N ALA A 245 -12.01 20.03 -13.62
CA ALA A 245 -12.67 18.87 -13.04
C ALA A 245 -13.68 19.34 -11.99
N GLN A 246 -14.92 18.90 -12.11
CA GLN A 246 -16.05 19.29 -11.25
C GLN A 246 -17.08 18.17 -11.13
N PHE A 247 -18.04 18.33 -10.23
CA PHE A 247 -19.21 17.46 -10.18
C PHE A 247 -20.27 17.90 -11.21
N LEU A 248 -20.55 17.04 -12.17
CA LEU A 248 -21.67 17.16 -13.08
C LEU A 248 -22.92 16.59 -12.41
N VAL A 249 -24.05 17.26 -12.62
CA VAL A 249 -25.34 16.90 -12.01
C VAL A 249 -26.21 16.21 -13.05
N GLY A 250 -26.68 15.01 -12.73
CA GLY A 250 -27.61 14.24 -13.56
C GLY A 250 -28.86 13.83 -12.80
N SER A 251 -29.95 13.59 -13.53
CA SER A 251 -31.16 12.95 -12.99
C SER A 251 -31.04 11.43 -12.86
N THR A 252 -29.97 10.85 -13.41
CA THR A 252 -29.61 9.43 -13.32
C THR A 252 -28.18 9.31 -12.82
N ARG A 253 -27.87 8.21 -12.12
CA ARG A 253 -26.51 7.92 -11.66
C ARG A 253 -25.56 7.86 -12.86
N GLY A 254 -24.59 8.77 -12.91
CA GLY A 254 -23.50 8.77 -13.88
C GLY A 254 -22.28 8.03 -13.36
N GLU A 255 -21.41 7.59 -14.26
CA GLU A 255 -20.09 7.11 -13.91
C GLU A 255 -19.13 8.29 -13.73
N ASN A 256 -18.19 8.18 -12.79
CA ASN A 256 -17.12 9.16 -12.65
C ASN A 256 -16.13 9.03 -13.82
N ASP A 257 -15.76 10.15 -14.45
CA ASP A 257 -14.65 10.20 -15.39
C ASP A 257 -13.32 10.04 -14.62
N PRO A 258 -12.56 8.95 -14.85
CA PRO A 258 -11.35 8.67 -14.07
C PRO A 258 -10.27 9.74 -14.24
N PHE A 259 -10.26 10.47 -15.36
CA PHE A 259 -9.31 11.56 -15.58
C PHE A 259 -9.74 12.83 -14.85
N ALA A 260 -11.04 13.10 -14.72
CA ALA A 260 -11.53 14.20 -13.90
C ALA A 260 -11.22 13.96 -12.41
N VAL A 261 -11.44 12.72 -11.94
CA VAL A 261 -11.07 12.28 -10.59
C VAL A 261 -9.56 12.50 -10.35
N LEU A 262 -8.73 12.06 -11.29
CA LEU A 262 -7.27 12.22 -11.23
C LEU A 262 -6.86 13.70 -11.19
N ALA A 263 -7.43 14.52 -12.08
CA ALA A 263 -7.12 15.95 -12.17
C ALA A 263 -7.44 16.69 -10.88
N ARG A 264 -8.62 16.44 -10.30
CA ARG A 264 -9.02 17.06 -9.02
C ARG A 264 -8.13 16.60 -7.87
N ARG A 265 -7.86 15.29 -7.78
CA ARG A 265 -7.06 14.72 -6.69
C ARG A 265 -5.61 15.21 -6.65
N LEU A 266 -5.04 15.45 -7.83
CA LEU A 266 -3.65 15.91 -7.96
C LEU A 266 -3.53 17.43 -8.07
N GLY A 267 -4.65 18.16 -8.11
CA GLY A 267 -4.65 19.61 -8.22
C GLY A 267 -4.00 20.11 -9.51
N VAL A 268 -4.40 19.57 -10.66
CA VAL A 268 -3.83 19.96 -11.96
C VAL A 268 -3.96 21.47 -12.20
N THR A 269 -2.83 22.15 -12.35
CA THR A 269 -2.75 23.62 -12.45
C THR A 269 -3.10 24.19 -13.82
N GLN A 270 -3.16 23.35 -14.85
CA GLN A 270 -3.51 23.72 -16.23
C GLN A 270 -4.72 22.90 -16.73
N PRO A 271 -5.92 23.10 -16.15
CA PRO A 271 -7.09 22.25 -16.38
C PRO A 271 -7.49 22.15 -17.86
N LYS A 272 -7.51 23.27 -18.59
CA LYS A 272 -7.87 23.30 -20.02
C LYS A 272 -6.91 22.48 -20.89
N ALA A 273 -5.61 22.58 -20.62
CA ALA A 273 -4.59 21.84 -21.38
C ALA A 273 -4.63 20.34 -21.05
N PHE A 274 -4.83 19.99 -19.77
CA PHE A 274 -5.04 18.60 -19.36
C PHE A 274 -6.29 17.98 -20.01
N PHE A 275 -7.42 18.69 -19.97
CA PHE A 275 -8.66 18.24 -20.61
C PHE A 275 -8.49 18.04 -22.13
N THR A 276 -7.73 18.92 -22.78
CA THR A 276 -7.39 18.77 -24.21
C THR A 276 -6.55 17.52 -24.46
N ALA A 277 -5.57 17.23 -23.59
CA ALA A 277 -4.78 16.02 -23.66
C ALA A 277 -5.61 14.74 -23.42
N VAL A 278 -6.56 14.78 -22.47
CA VAL A 278 -7.52 13.68 -22.23
C VAL A 278 -8.39 13.43 -23.46
N LYS A 279 -8.92 14.49 -24.08
CA LYS A 279 -9.73 14.38 -25.31
C LYS A 279 -8.95 13.82 -26.51
N ALA A 280 -7.63 13.93 -26.51
CA ALA A 280 -6.77 13.39 -27.56
C ALA A 280 -6.47 11.89 -27.38
N LEU A 281 -6.88 11.29 -26.24
CA LEU A 281 -6.71 9.86 -26.02
C LEU A 281 -7.64 9.01 -26.91
N PRO A 282 -7.26 7.77 -27.24
CA PRO A 282 -8.11 6.87 -27.99
C PRO A 282 -9.48 6.62 -27.32
N PRO A 283 -10.54 6.29 -28.09
CA PRO A 283 -11.80 5.82 -27.54
C PRO A 283 -11.59 4.62 -26.60
N GLY A 284 -12.33 4.58 -25.49
CA GLY A 284 -12.19 3.53 -24.47
C GLY A 284 -11.07 3.74 -23.45
N SER A 285 -10.30 4.83 -23.55
CA SER A 285 -9.23 5.13 -22.57
C SER A 285 -9.73 5.28 -21.13
N ALA A 286 -10.95 5.77 -20.91
CA ALA A 286 -11.55 5.84 -19.58
C ALA A 286 -11.78 4.44 -18.98
N ASP A 287 -12.36 3.53 -19.75
CA ASP A 287 -12.58 2.14 -19.32
C ASP A 287 -11.27 1.41 -19.07
N LEU A 288 -10.27 1.66 -19.93
CA LEU A 288 -8.93 1.11 -19.74
C LEU A 288 -8.32 1.62 -18.41
N MET A 289 -8.41 2.92 -18.13
CA MET A 289 -7.91 3.50 -16.88
C MET A 289 -8.58 2.91 -15.63
N ARG A 290 -9.89 2.58 -15.72
CA ARG A 290 -10.65 1.94 -14.62
C ARG A 290 -10.28 0.47 -14.42
N ARG A 291 -10.12 -0.28 -15.51
CA ARG A 291 -9.88 -1.74 -15.47
C ARG A 291 -8.43 -2.11 -15.19
N LEU A 292 -7.48 -1.24 -15.55
CA LEU A 292 -6.06 -1.54 -15.38
C LEU A 292 -5.68 -1.59 -13.91
N GLY A 293 -5.45 -2.83 -13.46
CA GLY A 293 -4.86 -3.13 -12.17
C GLY A 293 -3.41 -2.64 -12.06
N TRP A 294 -2.82 -2.89 -10.89
CA TRP A 294 -1.49 -2.41 -10.56
C TRP A 294 -0.36 -2.99 -11.43
N GLU A 295 -0.58 -4.10 -12.12
CA GLU A 295 0.48 -4.80 -12.86
C GLU A 295 0.70 -4.26 -14.29
N GLU A 296 -0.31 -3.67 -14.93
CA GLU A 296 -0.30 -3.41 -16.38
C GLU A 296 -0.01 -1.94 -16.74
N LEU A 297 0.92 -1.70 -17.67
CA LEU A 297 1.30 -0.36 -18.12
C LEU A 297 0.27 0.17 -19.13
N LEU A 298 -0.05 1.46 -19.00
CA LEU A 298 -0.86 2.20 -19.94
C LEU A 298 -0.13 2.32 -21.28
N PRO A 299 -0.87 2.28 -22.40
CA PRO A 299 -0.31 2.52 -23.72
C PRO A 299 0.39 3.88 -23.83
N PRO A 300 1.39 4.04 -24.72
CA PRO A 300 2.12 5.30 -24.89
C PRO A 300 1.26 6.52 -25.21
N SER A 301 0.04 6.35 -25.73
CA SER A 301 -0.91 7.44 -25.95
C SER A 301 -1.25 8.21 -24.68
N PHE A 302 -1.18 7.57 -23.50
CA PHE A 302 -1.42 8.20 -22.20
C PHE A 302 -0.27 9.11 -21.75
N ASN A 303 0.92 8.99 -22.36
CA ASN A 303 2.09 9.79 -21.96
C ASN A 303 1.90 11.30 -22.19
N SER A 304 0.88 11.70 -22.96
CA SER A 304 0.44 13.09 -23.09
C SER A 304 -0.02 13.70 -21.75
N LEU A 305 -0.46 12.86 -20.79
CA LEU A 305 -0.91 13.31 -19.46
C LEU A 305 0.24 13.51 -18.48
N VAL A 306 1.38 12.85 -18.69
CA VAL A 306 2.54 12.84 -17.78
C VAL A 306 3.02 14.26 -17.37
N PRO A 307 3.11 15.25 -18.28
CA PRO A 307 3.52 16.62 -17.91
C PRO A 307 2.65 17.28 -16.83
N PHE A 308 1.38 16.89 -16.73
CA PHE A 308 0.44 17.45 -15.75
C PHE A 308 0.48 16.73 -14.40
N LEU A 309 0.92 15.47 -14.40
CA LEU A 309 0.95 14.61 -13.21
C LEU A 309 2.31 14.65 -12.50
N LEU A 310 3.40 14.82 -13.25
CA LEU A 310 4.77 14.90 -12.69
C LEU A 310 4.95 16.01 -11.64
N PRO A 311 4.44 17.24 -11.82
CA PRO A 311 4.59 18.30 -10.82
C PRO A 311 4.01 17.93 -9.45
N ALA A 312 2.94 17.11 -9.43
CA ALA A 312 2.31 16.68 -8.19
C ALA A 312 3.21 15.76 -7.34
N LEU A 313 4.29 15.19 -7.89
CA LEU A 313 5.29 14.45 -7.10
C LEU A 313 6.09 15.34 -6.15
N SER A 314 6.14 16.64 -6.41
CA SER A 314 6.81 17.64 -5.59
C SER A 314 5.84 18.41 -4.70
N ALA A 315 4.57 17.98 -4.61
CA ALA A 315 3.61 18.62 -3.73
C ALA A 315 4.08 18.57 -2.27
N PRO A 316 3.94 19.65 -1.49
CA PRO A 316 4.32 19.67 -0.09
C PRO A 316 3.50 18.69 0.75
N GLU A 317 2.29 18.35 0.31
CA GLU A 317 1.47 17.31 0.91
C GLU A 317 1.94 15.91 0.43
N ASP A 318 2.63 15.17 1.32
CA ASP A 318 3.16 13.82 1.04
C ASP A 318 2.15 12.89 0.36
N ARG A 319 0.87 12.99 0.72
CA ARG A 319 -0.20 12.15 0.15
C ARG A 319 -0.56 12.49 -1.28
N VAL A 320 -0.56 13.77 -1.67
CA VAL A 320 -0.70 14.17 -3.09
C VAL A 320 0.49 13.61 -3.86
N ALA A 321 1.68 13.73 -3.28
CA ALA A 321 2.92 13.23 -3.86
C ALA A 321 2.94 11.70 -4.01
N ILE A 322 2.35 10.96 -3.07
CA ILE A 322 2.17 9.50 -3.12
C ILE A 322 1.09 9.12 -4.14
N ARG A 323 -0.08 9.77 -4.15
CA ARG A 323 -1.14 9.48 -5.14
C ARG A 323 -0.67 9.77 -6.57
N ALA A 324 0.06 10.87 -6.76
CA ALA A 324 0.72 11.19 -8.02
C ALA A 324 1.68 10.07 -8.41
N PHE A 325 2.47 9.57 -7.45
CA PHE A 325 3.39 8.46 -7.69
C PHE A 325 2.66 7.19 -8.13
N LEU A 326 1.65 6.75 -7.37
CA LEU A 326 0.85 5.57 -7.68
C LEU A 326 0.18 5.65 -9.05
N SER A 327 -0.34 6.83 -9.39
CA SER A 327 -0.95 7.08 -10.69
C SER A 327 0.10 7.01 -11.80
N LEU A 328 1.24 7.68 -11.62
CA LEU A 328 2.34 7.70 -12.58
C LEU A 328 2.98 6.33 -12.78
N CYS A 329 2.99 5.44 -11.78
CA CYS A 329 3.51 4.07 -11.90
C CYS A 329 2.83 3.23 -12.98
N LYS A 330 1.67 3.67 -13.50
CA LYS A 330 0.99 3.03 -14.63
C LYS A 330 1.49 3.51 -16.00
N PHE A 331 2.29 4.58 -16.10
CA PHE A 331 2.65 5.21 -17.38
C PHE A 331 3.97 4.69 -17.95
N ASP A 332 4.01 4.36 -19.23
CA ASP A 332 5.23 3.92 -19.91
C ASP A 332 6.02 5.11 -20.49
N ASP A 333 6.51 5.99 -19.61
CA ASP A 333 7.21 7.24 -19.98
C ASP A 333 8.58 7.33 -19.30
N SER A 334 9.63 7.70 -20.05
CA SER A 334 11.00 7.76 -19.51
C SER A 334 11.15 8.77 -18.38
N ARG A 335 10.42 9.90 -18.41
CA ARG A 335 10.45 10.93 -17.35
C ARG A 335 9.84 10.40 -16.06
N VAL A 336 8.86 9.50 -16.18
CA VAL A 336 8.28 8.80 -15.03
C VAL A 336 9.26 7.79 -14.47
N VAL A 337 9.91 7.02 -15.34
CA VAL A 337 10.98 6.09 -14.93
C VAL A 337 12.09 6.84 -14.19
N ASP A 338 12.53 7.99 -14.70
CA ASP A 338 13.51 8.86 -14.03
C ASP A 338 13.04 9.30 -12.64
N ALA A 339 11.78 9.75 -12.54
CA ALA A 339 11.21 10.17 -11.25
C ALA A 339 11.13 9.01 -10.25
N VAL A 340 10.80 7.81 -10.72
CA VAL A 340 10.74 6.58 -9.90
C VAL A 340 12.12 6.17 -9.44
N VAL A 341 13.12 6.17 -10.33
CA VAL A 341 14.52 5.88 -9.99
C VAL A 341 15.04 6.89 -8.96
N LYS A 342 14.81 8.19 -9.17
CA LYS A 342 15.20 9.24 -8.22
C LYS A 342 14.59 8.98 -6.85
N ARG A 343 13.27 8.71 -6.78
CA ARG A 343 12.58 8.44 -5.51
C ARG A 343 13.05 7.13 -4.86
N TYR A 344 13.35 6.11 -5.66
CA TYR A 344 13.90 4.84 -5.18
C TYR A 344 15.25 5.06 -4.48
N LEU A 345 16.13 5.87 -5.07
CA LEU A 345 17.45 6.19 -4.51
C LEU A 345 17.37 7.09 -3.27
N THR A 346 16.38 7.98 -3.19
CA THR A 346 16.22 8.90 -2.05
C THR A 346 15.26 8.38 -0.98
N LYS A 347 14.89 7.09 -1.01
CA LYS A 347 13.94 6.50 -0.08
C LYS A 347 14.29 6.80 1.37
N LYS A 348 13.54 7.72 1.96
CA LYS A 348 13.39 7.92 3.40
C LYS A 348 11.88 7.88 3.65
N GLY A 349 11.38 6.91 4.41
CA GLY A 349 9.94 6.77 4.61
C GLY A 349 9.58 5.55 5.45
N ASP A 350 8.33 5.53 5.92
CA ASP A 350 7.71 4.39 6.59
C ASP A 350 7.57 3.17 5.66
N GLY A 351 7.25 2.00 6.25
CA GLY A 351 7.19 0.73 5.53
C GLY A 351 6.24 0.74 4.32
N THR A 352 5.11 1.44 4.42
CA THR A 352 4.09 1.50 3.36
C THR A 352 4.57 2.30 2.16
N SER A 353 5.10 3.51 2.37
CA SER A 353 5.60 4.35 1.28
C SER A 353 6.79 3.69 0.59
N ARG A 354 7.68 3.07 1.37
CA ARG A 354 8.82 2.31 0.85
C ARG A 354 8.36 1.16 -0.05
N TYR A 355 7.39 0.36 0.40
CA TYR A 355 6.82 -0.76 -0.33
C TYR A 355 6.23 -0.35 -1.68
N LEU A 356 5.46 0.74 -1.72
CA LEU A 356 4.86 1.24 -2.96
C LEU A 356 5.91 1.68 -3.98
N ILE A 357 6.98 2.36 -3.52
CA ILE A 357 8.09 2.76 -4.39
C ILE A 357 8.88 1.54 -4.88
N GLU A 358 9.12 0.54 -4.03
CA GLU A 358 9.75 -0.73 -4.43
C GLU A 358 8.96 -1.45 -5.50
N ASN A 359 7.65 -1.60 -5.31
CA ASN A 359 6.80 -2.28 -6.28
C ASN A 359 6.80 -1.59 -7.64
N CYS A 360 6.65 -0.26 -7.65
CA CYS A 360 6.68 0.52 -8.88
C CYS A 360 8.04 0.42 -9.60
N PHE A 361 9.14 0.51 -8.86
CA PHE A 361 10.47 0.33 -9.41
C PHE A 361 10.68 -1.07 -10.00
N ASN A 362 10.36 -2.13 -9.23
CA ASN A 362 10.50 -3.52 -9.64
C ASN A 362 9.69 -3.81 -10.91
N ARG A 363 8.52 -3.17 -11.03
CA ARG A 363 7.66 -3.26 -12.20
C ARG A 363 8.34 -2.73 -13.48
N TYR A 364 9.02 -1.58 -13.40
CA TYR A 364 9.79 -1.04 -14.52
C TYR A 364 11.05 -1.87 -14.80
N ALA A 365 11.74 -2.33 -13.76
CA ALA A 365 12.93 -3.18 -13.89
C ALA A 365 12.61 -4.51 -14.60
N LYS A 366 11.56 -5.22 -14.16
CA LYS A 366 11.10 -6.48 -14.77
C LYS A 366 10.74 -6.35 -16.26
N ARG A 367 10.33 -5.15 -16.68
CA ARG A 367 9.97 -4.81 -18.06
C ARG A 367 11.11 -4.17 -18.85
N SER A 368 12.32 -4.13 -18.31
CA SER A 368 13.49 -3.51 -18.94
C SER A 368 13.25 -2.05 -19.36
N ARG A 369 12.46 -1.30 -18.56
CA ARG A 369 12.17 0.12 -18.82
C ARG A 369 13.21 1.06 -18.22
N ILE A 370 13.99 0.62 -17.25
CA ILE A 370 15.10 1.37 -16.67
C ILE A 370 16.31 1.23 -17.60
N THR A 371 16.52 2.22 -18.47
CA THR A 371 17.56 2.19 -19.51
C THR A 371 18.32 3.52 -19.57
N GLY A 372 19.41 3.58 -20.34
CA GLY A 372 20.15 4.82 -20.61
C GLY A 372 20.60 5.57 -19.35
N ALA A 373 20.28 6.87 -19.29
CA ALA A 373 20.68 7.76 -18.20
C ALA A 373 20.10 7.33 -16.83
N SER A 374 18.85 6.85 -16.78
CA SER A 374 18.22 6.39 -15.53
C SER A 374 18.91 5.15 -15.00
N ALA A 375 19.28 4.21 -15.87
CA ALA A 375 20.05 3.03 -15.48
C ALA A 375 21.44 3.39 -14.96
N ALA A 376 22.13 4.33 -15.61
CA ALA A 376 23.43 4.81 -15.15
C ALA A 376 23.34 5.52 -13.78
N ALA A 377 22.36 6.41 -13.61
CA ALA A 377 22.12 7.11 -12.34
C ALA A 377 21.74 6.15 -11.21
N LEU A 378 20.92 5.15 -11.51
CA LEU A 378 20.57 4.07 -10.59
C LEU A 378 21.81 3.28 -10.17
N LYS A 379 22.61 2.80 -11.12
CA LYS A 379 23.84 2.05 -10.83
C LYS A 379 24.78 2.85 -9.93
N ALA A 380 25.04 4.11 -10.28
CA ALA A 380 25.88 5.00 -9.48
C ALA A 380 25.30 5.23 -8.08
N GLY A 381 23.98 5.46 -7.97
CA GLY A 381 23.31 5.66 -6.68
C GLY A 381 23.36 4.43 -5.77
N LEU A 382 23.11 3.23 -6.32
CA LEU A 382 23.18 1.97 -5.58
C LEU A 382 24.61 1.69 -5.09
N LEU A 383 25.62 1.90 -5.95
CA LEU A 383 27.03 1.75 -5.57
C LEU A 383 27.44 2.74 -4.48
N ASN A 384 27.05 4.01 -4.60
CA ASN A 384 27.34 5.02 -3.58
C ASN A 384 26.71 4.67 -2.22
N GLN A 385 25.50 4.10 -2.21
CA GLN A 385 24.86 3.62 -0.98
C GLN A 385 25.59 2.41 -0.39
N ILE A 386 25.99 1.42 -1.22
CA ILE A 386 26.80 0.29 -0.75
C ILE A 386 28.11 0.80 -0.14
N ASP A 387 28.84 1.66 -0.84
CA ASP A 387 30.11 2.23 -0.37
C ASP A 387 29.93 3.01 0.94
N SER A 388 28.85 3.80 1.06
CA SER A 388 28.54 4.56 2.27
C SER A 388 28.31 3.66 3.47
N GLU A 389 27.49 2.61 3.32
CA GLU A 389 27.21 1.65 4.40
C GLU A 389 28.45 0.84 4.77
N LEU A 390 29.25 0.42 3.78
CA LEU A 390 30.52 -0.29 4.04
C LEU A 390 31.53 0.59 4.79
N ARG A 391 31.63 1.88 4.46
CA ARG A 391 32.48 2.83 5.21
C ARG A 391 32.00 2.98 6.65
N LEU A 392 30.69 3.07 6.87
CA LEU A 392 30.09 3.15 8.19
C LEU A 392 30.45 1.92 9.04
N ILE A 393 30.37 0.72 8.44
CA ILE A 393 30.77 -0.54 9.09
C ILE A 393 32.24 -0.52 9.50
N ARG A 394 33.11 -0.01 8.63
CA ARG A 394 34.56 0.05 8.90
C ARG A 394 34.91 1.10 9.95
N SER A 395 34.19 2.22 10.01
CA SER A 395 34.48 3.31 10.96
C SER A 395 34.03 3.05 12.39
N GLU A 396 33.10 2.11 12.61
CA GLU A 396 32.55 1.81 13.93
C GLU A 396 32.62 0.31 14.27
N PRO A 397 33.78 -0.19 14.74
CA PRO A 397 33.96 -1.62 15.02
C PRO A 397 33.11 -2.14 16.20
N GLN A 398 32.63 -1.23 17.08
CA GLN A 398 31.83 -1.54 18.26
C GLN A 398 30.63 -0.59 18.33
N TRP A 399 29.43 -1.11 18.06
CA TRP A 399 28.20 -0.32 18.05
C TRP A 399 27.70 -0.04 19.48
N GLY A 400 27.85 1.21 19.92
CA GLY A 400 27.30 1.68 21.19
C GLY A 400 25.81 2.04 21.09
N PRO A 401 25.12 2.25 22.24
CA PRO A 401 23.80 2.89 22.25
C PRO A 401 23.88 4.28 21.59
N GLY A 402 23.10 4.50 20.52
CA GLY A 402 23.03 5.78 19.80
C GLY A 402 23.92 5.90 18.56
N SER A 403 24.82 4.95 18.31
CA SER A 403 25.55 4.87 17.03
C SER A 403 24.61 4.57 15.85
N PRO A 404 24.80 5.22 14.68
CA PRO A 404 24.04 4.90 13.48
C PRO A 404 24.34 3.47 13.04
N ARG A 405 23.36 2.56 13.18
CA ARG A 405 23.54 1.17 12.79
C ARG A 405 23.55 1.04 11.26
N PRO A 406 24.47 0.25 10.69
CA PRO A 406 24.53 0.01 9.26
C PRO A 406 23.31 -0.82 8.83
N ASP A 407 22.77 -0.50 7.67
CA ASP A 407 21.66 -1.26 7.10
C ASP A 407 22.21 -2.36 6.17
N TYR A 408 22.52 -3.53 6.75
CA TYR A 408 22.98 -4.70 5.98
C TYR A 408 21.96 -5.12 4.91
N ARG A 409 20.66 -4.92 5.18
CA ARG A 409 19.62 -5.24 4.19
C ARG A 409 19.67 -4.29 3.00
N LEU A 410 19.99 -3.01 3.22
CA LEU A 410 20.19 -2.06 2.13
C LEU A 410 21.36 -2.47 1.23
N ILE A 411 22.50 -2.88 1.79
CA ILE A 411 23.65 -3.39 1.00
C ILE A 411 23.20 -4.56 0.12
N ILE A 412 22.55 -5.56 0.72
CA ILE A 412 22.06 -6.75 0.02
C ILE A 412 21.04 -6.40 -1.07
N GLN A 413 20.06 -5.54 -0.77
CA GLN A 413 19.05 -5.08 -1.72
C GLN A 413 19.69 -4.35 -2.91
N ASN A 414 20.71 -3.55 -2.65
CA ASN A 414 21.41 -2.78 -3.69
C ASN A 414 22.29 -3.67 -4.58
N ILE A 415 22.93 -4.71 -4.03
CA ILE A 415 23.66 -5.71 -4.82
C ILE A 415 22.68 -6.48 -5.73
N LYS A 416 21.54 -6.91 -5.21
CA LYS A 416 20.48 -7.53 -6.02
C LYS A 416 19.96 -6.60 -7.10
N GLY A 417 19.78 -5.32 -6.77
CA GLY A 417 19.38 -4.27 -7.72
C GLY A 417 20.38 -4.13 -8.86
N LEU A 418 21.68 -4.05 -8.55
CA LEU A 418 22.76 -3.99 -9.55
C LEU A 418 22.81 -5.27 -10.42
N LYS A 419 22.73 -6.46 -9.80
CA LYS A 419 22.69 -7.73 -10.53
C LYS A 419 21.49 -7.81 -11.47
N GLY A 420 20.32 -7.35 -11.02
CA GLY A 420 19.10 -7.27 -11.85
C GLY A 420 19.22 -6.34 -13.07
N LEU A 421 20.18 -5.41 -13.04
CA LEU A 421 20.56 -4.54 -14.17
C LEU A 421 21.73 -5.11 -14.99
N GLY A 422 22.16 -6.36 -14.73
CA GLY A 422 23.32 -6.98 -15.34
C GLY A 422 24.64 -6.34 -14.94
N ASP A 423 24.75 -5.83 -13.71
CA ASP A 423 25.93 -5.14 -13.19
C ASP A 423 26.51 -5.81 -11.94
N ASP A 424 27.71 -6.37 -12.07
CA ASP A 424 28.39 -7.06 -10.97
C ASP A 424 29.20 -6.12 -10.07
N SER A 425 29.14 -4.80 -10.28
CA SER A 425 29.93 -3.84 -9.51
C SER A 425 29.63 -3.91 -8.01
N GLY A 426 28.39 -4.25 -7.63
CA GLY A 426 28.05 -4.48 -6.22
C GLY A 426 28.84 -5.62 -5.58
N PHE A 427 28.98 -6.76 -6.27
CA PHE A 427 29.83 -7.86 -5.81
C PHE A 427 31.30 -7.47 -5.79
N LYS A 428 31.78 -6.73 -6.80
CA LYS A 428 33.17 -6.26 -6.83
C LYS A 428 33.49 -5.38 -5.63
N THR A 429 32.63 -4.43 -5.30
CA THR A 429 32.76 -3.55 -4.13
C THR A 429 32.85 -4.36 -2.83
N VAL A 430 31.93 -5.32 -2.63
CA VAL A 430 31.95 -6.18 -1.42
C VAL A 430 33.19 -7.07 -1.37
N ASN A 431 33.59 -7.65 -2.50
CA ASN A 431 34.81 -8.46 -2.59
C ASN A 431 36.06 -7.65 -2.24
N THR A 432 36.18 -6.41 -2.72
CA THR A 432 37.27 -5.50 -2.34
C THR A 432 37.22 -5.18 -0.85
N PHE A 433 36.03 -4.91 -0.30
CA PHE A 433 35.87 -4.64 1.12
C PHE A 433 36.38 -5.81 2.00
N PHE A 434 35.98 -7.04 1.69
CA PHE A 434 36.40 -8.22 2.45
C PHE A 434 37.84 -8.68 2.17
N ALA A 435 38.41 -8.32 1.01
CA ALA A 435 39.83 -8.57 0.75
C ALA A 435 40.75 -7.80 1.71
N GLU A 436 40.29 -6.66 2.24
CA GLU A 436 41.02 -5.84 3.22
C GLU A 436 40.57 -6.11 4.67
N SER A 437 39.51 -6.89 4.85
CA SER A 437 38.86 -7.12 6.13
C SER A 437 39.72 -7.98 7.08
N ALA A 438 39.69 -7.60 8.36
CA ALA A 438 40.15 -8.42 9.49
C ALA A 438 38.98 -9.10 10.23
N PHE A 439 37.76 -8.96 9.74
CA PHE A 439 36.52 -9.51 10.29
C PHE A 439 36.22 -9.13 11.76
N PRO A 440 36.23 -7.82 12.14
CA PRO A 440 35.61 -7.36 13.38
C PRO A 440 34.09 -7.62 13.39
N ASP A 441 33.45 -7.50 14.55
CA ASP A 441 32.05 -7.92 14.79
C ASP A 441 31.04 -7.40 13.75
N GLY A 442 31.13 -6.13 13.36
CA GLY A 442 30.27 -5.53 12.32
C GLY A 442 30.47 -6.16 10.94
N GLU A 443 31.73 -6.35 10.52
CA GLU A 443 32.06 -6.98 9.24
C GLU A 443 31.69 -8.46 9.21
N ARG A 444 31.80 -9.18 10.34
CA ARG A 444 31.31 -10.57 10.46
C ARG A 444 29.80 -10.66 10.29
N SER A 445 29.07 -9.75 10.94
CA SER A 445 27.62 -9.71 10.84
C SER A 445 27.17 -9.46 9.39
N LEU A 446 27.83 -8.52 8.71
CA LEU A 446 27.59 -8.30 7.28
C LEU A 446 27.95 -9.54 6.44
N PHE A 447 29.10 -10.17 6.71
CA PHE A 447 29.53 -11.37 6.01
C PHE A 447 28.48 -12.49 6.13
N ASP A 448 27.96 -12.75 7.33
CA ASP A 448 26.98 -13.81 7.53
C ASP A 448 25.68 -13.57 6.75
N GLU A 449 25.20 -12.32 6.71
CA GLU A 449 24.01 -11.91 5.95
C GLU A 449 24.23 -12.03 4.44
N ILE A 450 25.35 -11.49 3.93
CA ILE A 450 25.72 -11.56 2.50
C ILE A 450 25.94 -13.00 2.07
N ALA A 451 26.70 -13.77 2.86
CA ALA A 451 27.00 -15.15 2.56
C ALA A 451 25.71 -15.98 2.54
N ALA A 452 24.75 -15.74 3.44
CA ALA A 452 23.48 -16.43 3.49
C ALA A 452 22.57 -16.08 2.30
N GLU A 453 22.50 -14.81 1.92
CA GLU A 453 21.65 -14.37 0.82
C GLU A 453 22.18 -14.82 -0.54
N PHE A 454 23.49 -14.69 -0.77
CA PHE A 454 24.13 -14.94 -2.06
C PHE A 454 24.78 -16.33 -2.15
N LEU A 455 24.26 -17.31 -1.40
CA LEU A 455 24.79 -18.70 -1.38
C LEU A 455 24.83 -19.35 -2.77
N SER A 456 23.98 -18.90 -3.69
CA SER A 456 23.84 -19.46 -5.04
C SER A 456 24.55 -18.64 -6.11
N ASP A 457 25.15 -17.51 -5.76
CA ASP A 457 25.80 -16.59 -6.69
C ASP A 457 27.31 -16.85 -6.74
N ASP A 458 27.88 -16.95 -7.93
CA ASP A 458 29.31 -17.23 -8.11
C ASP A 458 30.19 -16.01 -7.86
N GLU A 459 29.61 -14.82 -8.02
CA GLU A 459 30.28 -13.53 -7.96
C GLU A 459 30.76 -13.18 -6.53
N ILE A 460 30.14 -13.77 -5.49
CA ILE A 460 30.56 -13.58 -4.08
C ILE A 460 31.72 -14.49 -3.66
N ARG A 461 32.12 -15.44 -4.51
CA ARG A 461 33.16 -16.43 -4.21
C ARG A 461 34.47 -15.85 -3.64
N PRO A 462 35.02 -14.72 -4.16
CA PRO A 462 36.23 -14.13 -3.58
C PRO A 462 36.06 -13.76 -2.11
N THR A 463 34.94 -13.14 -1.73
CA THR A 463 34.60 -12.84 -0.33
C THR A 463 34.61 -14.10 0.54
N ILE A 464 34.00 -15.20 0.06
CA ILE A 464 33.94 -16.46 0.80
C ILE A 464 35.35 -17.04 1.02
N ILE A 465 36.22 -16.99 0.02
CA ILE A 465 37.61 -17.47 0.12
C ILE A 465 38.39 -16.63 1.14
N GLU A 466 38.24 -15.30 1.11
CA GLU A 466 38.90 -14.43 2.08
C GLU A 466 38.41 -14.66 3.51
N ALA A 467 37.12 -14.95 3.69
CA ALA A 467 36.58 -15.36 4.98
C ALA A 467 37.19 -16.69 5.46
N LEU A 468 37.30 -17.72 4.60
CA LEU A 468 37.97 -18.98 4.99
C LEU A 468 39.40 -18.75 5.50
N LYS A 469 40.13 -17.77 4.96
CA LYS A 469 41.50 -17.44 5.38
C LYS A 469 41.57 -16.74 6.74
N ARG A 470 40.60 -15.87 7.07
CA ARG A 470 40.77 -14.91 8.19
C ARG A 470 39.62 -14.89 9.20
N ILE A 471 38.41 -15.29 8.82
CA ILE A 471 37.24 -15.16 9.69
C ILE A 471 37.45 -15.96 10.98
N PRO A 472 37.03 -15.41 12.13
CA PRO A 472 37.14 -16.11 13.39
C PRO A 472 36.44 -17.48 13.39
N PRO A 473 37.01 -18.45 14.13
CA PRO A 473 36.50 -19.80 14.33
C PRO A 473 34.97 -19.97 14.43
N HIS A 474 34.28 -19.09 15.15
CA HIS A 474 32.84 -19.20 15.42
C HIS A 474 31.94 -18.81 14.24
N SER A 475 32.47 -18.17 13.20
CA SER A 475 31.71 -17.74 12.00
C SER A 475 32.08 -18.53 10.73
N LEU A 476 32.89 -19.59 10.86
CA LEU A 476 33.35 -20.40 9.72
C LEU A 476 32.22 -21.16 9.00
N THR A 477 31.13 -21.45 9.71
CA THR A 477 30.00 -22.26 9.20
C THR A 477 29.45 -21.72 7.88
N ARG A 478 29.22 -20.41 7.76
CA ARG A 478 28.64 -19.80 6.54
C ARG A 478 29.58 -19.90 5.34
N ALA A 479 30.88 -19.62 5.56
CA ALA A 479 31.88 -19.72 4.51
C ALA A 479 32.01 -21.15 3.96
N CYS A 480 32.00 -22.13 4.87
CA CYS A 480 32.06 -23.53 4.50
C CYS A 480 30.76 -24.03 3.84
N GLN A 481 29.60 -23.54 4.28
CA GLN A 481 28.30 -23.88 3.70
C GLN A 481 28.28 -23.57 2.20
N TYR A 482 28.82 -22.43 1.77
CA TYR A 482 28.90 -22.04 0.35
C TYR A 482 29.59 -23.12 -0.53
N PHE A 483 30.60 -23.81 0.01
CA PHE A 483 31.34 -24.87 -0.69
C PHE A 483 30.85 -26.30 -0.39
N ASP A 484 29.76 -26.46 0.36
CA ASP A 484 29.17 -27.78 0.63
C ASP A 484 28.33 -28.25 -0.57
N MET A 485 28.88 -29.20 -1.33
CA MET A 485 28.31 -29.75 -2.56
C MET A 485 27.23 -30.82 -2.32
N ARG A 486 26.91 -31.13 -1.05
CA ARG A 486 25.75 -31.98 -0.72
C ARG A 486 24.42 -31.29 -1.07
N TRP A 487 24.44 -29.96 -1.17
CA TRP A 487 23.27 -29.15 -1.52
C TRP A 487 23.15 -29.07 -3.05
N ARG A 488 22.10 -29.67 -3.61
CA ARG A 488 21.87 -29.78 -5.07
C ARG A 488 21.89 -28.44 -5.81
N SER A 489 21.51 -27.34 -5.16
CA SER A 489 21.56 -25.99 -5.73
C SER A 489 22.98 -25.47 -5.99
N ARG A 490 24.02 -26.21 -5.59
CA ARG A 490 25.43 -25.80 -5.68
C ARG A 490 26.28 -26.75 -6.52
N ALA A 491 25.65 -27.69 -7.24
CA ALA A 491 26.35 -28.68 -8.06
C ALA A 491 27.23 -27.98 -9.12
N GLY A 492 28.52 -28.33 -9.15
CA GLY A 492 29.46 -27.81 -10.16
C GLY A 492 30.59 -26.92 -9.62
N ARG A 493 30.58 -26.55 -8.32
CA ARG A 493 31.67 -25.77 -7.68
C ARG A 493 32.74 -26.66 -7.04
N TYR A 494 33.12 -27.74 -7.71
CA TYR A 494 34.15 -28.64 -7.24
C TYR A 494 35.55 -28.07 -7.57
N SER A 495 36.41 -27.87 -6.57
CA SER A 495 37.79 -27.44 -6.78
C SER A 495 38.73 -27.88 -5.66
N ALA A 496 39.92 -28.32 -6.04
CA ALA A 496 41.01 -28.64 -5.13
C ALA A 496 41.45 -27.41 -4.32
N GLU A 497 41.36 -26.21 -4.90
CA GLU A 497 41.66 -24.94 -4.22
C GLU A 497 40.71 -24.71 -3.04
N TYR A 498 39.42 -25.01 -3.20
CA TYR A 498 38.42 -24.84 -2.15
C TYR A 498 38.64 -25.87 -1.04
N ALA A 499 38.95 -27.12 -1.39
CA ALA A 499 39.36 -28.13 -0.41
C ALA A 499 40.59 -27.69 0.39
N VAL A 500 41.62 -27.14 -0.27
CA VAL A 500 42.81 -26.57 0.41
C VAL A 500 42.41 -25.44 1.36
N ALA A 501 41.61 -24.47 0.92
CA ALA A 501 41.18 -23.35 1.76
C ALA A 501 40.38 -23.81 2.99
N ILE A 502 39.47 -24.78 2.82
CA ILE A 502 38.68 -25.34 3.92
C ILE A 502 39.58 -26.09 4.92
N ALA A 503 40.56 -26.88 4.43
CA ALA A 503 41.50 -27.59 5.31
C ALA A 503 42.31 -26.62 6.17
N LYS A 504 42.82 -25.53 5.58
CA LYS A 504 43.53 -24.47 6.32
C LYS A 504 42.64 -23.80 7.36
N ALA A 505 41.37 -23.56 7.03
CA ALA A 505 40.40 -22.97 7.96
C ALA A 505 40.11 -23.89 9.16
N VAL A 506 39.92 -25.19 8.93
CA VAL A 506 39.72 -26.18 10.01
C VAL A 506 40.97 -26.31 10.87
N HIS A 507 42.16 -26.31 10.27
CA HIS A 507 43.42 -26.32 11.01
C HIS A 507 43.53 -25.09 11.92
N ARG A 508 43.33 -23.88 11.39
CA ARG A 508 43.33 -22.64 12.19
C ARG A 508 42.36 -22.70 13.38
N PHE A 509 41.14 -23.21 13.16
CA PHE A 509 40.16 -23.40 14.22
C PHE A 509 40.69 -24.31 15.33
N ARG A 510 41.26 -25.46 14.95
CA ARG A 510 41.76 -26.45 15.91
C ARG A 510 43.02 -25.99 16.63
N THR A 511 43.84 -25.15 16.01
CA THR A 511 44.95 -24.49 16.71
C THR A 511 44.44 -23.52 17.76
N ALA A 512 43.36 -22.78 17.48
CA ALA A 512 42.74 -21.88 18.44
C ALA A 512 41.93 -22.61 19.53
N VAL A 513 41.37 -23.78 19.23
CA VAL A 513 40.58 -24.60 20.15
C VAL A 513 41.04 -26.09 20.07
N PRO A 514 42.18 -26.43 20.68
CA PRO A 514 42.81 -27.76 20.51
C PRO A 514 41.94 -28.95 20.94
N SER A 515 41.07 -28.75 21.93
CA SER A 515 40.16 -29.79 22.44
C SER A 515 38.92 -30.03 21.59
N ALA A 516 38.67 -29.21 20.55
CA ALA A 516 37.47 -29.34 19.74
C ALA A 516 37.54 -30.55 18.79
N PRO A 517 36.57 -31.48 18.84
CA PRO A 517 36.51 -32.60 17.92
C PRO A 517 36.13 -32.13 16.51
N LEU A 518 36.40 -32.96 15.48
CA LEU A 518 35.97 -32.67 14.10
C LEU A 518 34.45 -32.65 13.92
N SER A 519 33.69 -33.19 14.88
CA SER A 519 32.23 -33.10 14.96
C SER A 519 31.71 -31.83 15.63
N ASP A 520 32.59 -30.93 16.09
CA ASP A 520 32.17 -29.65 16.70
C ASP A 520 31.30 -28.86 15.72
N GLY A 521 30.12 -28.42 16.17
CA GLY A 521 29.13 -27.73 15.33
C GLY A 521 29.65 -26.48 14.63
N ARG A 522 30.75 -25.88 15.11
CA ARG A 522 31.41 -24.71 14.50
C ARG A 522 32.26 -25.04 13.27
N ILE A 523 32.72 -26.29 13.14
CA ILE A 523 33.53 -26.77 12.00
C ILE A 523 32.96 -28.00 11.28
N GLY A 524 31.90 -28.62 11.79
CA GLY A 524 31.27 -29.79 11.16
C GLY A 524 30.82 -29.52 9.73
N THR A 525 30.31 -28.31 9.45
CA THR A 525 29.97 -27.87 8.09
C THR A 525 31.21 -27.78 7.19
N CYS A 526 32.36 -27.39 7.72
CA CYS A 526 33.64 -27.36 6.99
C CYS A 526 34.16 -28.77 6.69
N VAL A 527 34.06 -29.70 7.64
CA VAL A 527 34.41 -31.11 7.45
C VAL A 527 33.55 -31.72 6.33
N ALA A 528 32.25 -31.48 6.37
CA ALA A 528 31.33 -31.91 5.33
C ALA A 528 31.63 -31.26 3.97
N ALA A 529 31.84 -29.95 3.93
CA ALA A 529 32.16 -29.21 2.71
C ALA A 529 33.45 -29.73 2.06
N PHE A 530 34.52 -29.89 2.84
CA PHE A 530 35.79 -30.46 2.40
C PHE A 530 35.59 -31.83 1.75
N LYS A 531 34.91 -32.76 2.45
CA LYS A 531 34.64 -34.09 1.91
C LYS A 531 33.76 -34.07 0.67
N SER A 532 32.81 -33.15 0.60
CA SER A 532 31.96 -33.01 -0.58
C SER A 532 32.76 -32.52 -1.79
N GLN A 533 33.73 -31.61 -1.62
CA GLN A 533 34.59 -31.11 -2.69
C GLN A 533 35.42 -32.23 -3.33
N LEU A 534 35.94 -33.16 -2.52
CA LEU A 534 36.75 -34.29 -2.99
C LEU A 534 35.97 -35.32 -3.83
N LYS A 535 34.63 -35.29 -3.80
CA LYS A 535 33.78 -36.15 -4.64
C LYS A 535 33.67 -35.68 -6.08
N GLY A 536 34.17 -34.48 -6.41
CA GLY A 536 34.17 -33.97 -7.78
C GLY A 536 35.17 -34.73 -8.66
N ASP A 537 34.81 -34.94 -9.92
CA ASP A 537 35.66 -35.65 -10.88
C ASP A 537 37.04 -35.00 -10.98
N GLY A 538 38.09 -35.79 -10.72
CA GLY A 538 39.49 -35.34 -10.76
C GLY A 538 39.93 -34.43 -9.59
N VAL A 539 39.01 -33.99 -8.71
CA VAL A 539 39.35 -33.05 -7.62
C VAL A 539 40.20 -33.69 -6.54
N GLU A 540 39.97 -34.96 -6.20
CA GLU A 540 40.81 -35.71 -5.24
C GLU A 540 42.27 -35.76 -5.70
N ALA A 541 42.52 -36.11 -6.96
CA ALA A 541 43.87 -36.15 -7.52
C ALA A 541 44.52 -34.75 -7.56
N ALA A 542 43.77 -33.74 -8.00
CA ALA A 542 44.23 -32.35 -8.01
C ALA A 542 44.51 -31.82 -6.59
N PHE A 543 43.70 -32.22 -5.60
CA PHE A 543 43.92 -31.89 -4.20
C PHE A 543 45.21 -32.52 -3.68
N GLN A 544 45.50 -33.78 -4.00
CA GLN A 544 46.76 -34.42 -3.60
C GLN A 544 47.97 -33.65 -4.15
N SER A 545 47.93 -33.21 -5.42
CA SER A 545 48.97 -32.36 -6.00
C SER A 545 49.07 -31.00 -5.31
N ALA A 546 47.94 -30.32 -5.09
CA ALA A 546 47.87 -29.00 -4.44
C ALA A 546 48.22 -29.06 -2.94
N SER A 547 48.01 -30.20 -2.30
CA SER A 547 48.29 -30.40 -0.87
C SER A 547 49.77 -30.22 -0.56
N SER A 548 50.67 -30.34 -1.54
CA SER A 548 52.09 -30.04 -1.39
C SER A 548 52.36 -28.66 -0.77
N ALA A 549 51.50 -27.66 -1.05
CA ALA A 549 51.55 -26.30 -0.52
C ALA A 549 50.96 -26.12 0.89
N LEU A 550 50.47 -27.20 1.51
CA LEU A 550 50.07 -27.23 2.92
C LEU A 550 51.28 -27.49 3.84
N SER A 551 51.28 -26.90 5.03
CA SER A 551 52.22 -27.26 6.10
C SER A 551 52.01 -28.71 6.55
N ALA A 552 52.98 -29.29 7.28
CA ALA A 552 52.85 -30.66 7.79
C ALA A 552 51.59 -30.83 8.68
N GLU A 553 51.29 -29.83 9.51
CA GLU A 553 50.13 -29.83 10.42
C GLU A 553 48.79 -29.63 9.67
N GLU A 554 48.79 -28.80 8.63
CA GLU A 554 47.64 -28.62 7.75
C GLU A 554 47.34 -29.91 6.97
N LYS A 555 48.38 -30.59 6.46
CA LYS A 555 48.26 -31.92 5.82
C LYS A 555 47.71 -32.97 6.78
N ALA A 556 48.23 -33.00 8.01
CA ALA A 556 47.73 -33.90 9.05
C ALA A 556 46.25 -33.65 9.35
N THR A 557 45.84 -32.38 9.44
CA THR A 557 44.44 -31.99 9.62
C THR A 557 43.58 -32.44 8.44
N ALA A 558 44.00 -32.19 7.20
CA ALA A 558 43.28 -32.63 6.01
C ALA A 558 43.08 -34.15 5.97
N ASN A 559 44.12 -34.93 6.30
CA ASN A 559 44.03 -36.38 6.36
C ASN A 559 43.08 -36.87 7.47
N GLN A 560 43.07 -36.21 8.63
CA GLN A 560 42.11 -36.51 9.69
C GLN A 560 40.68 -36.23 9.24
N ILE A 561 40.42 -35.12 8.53
CA ILE A 561 39.10 -34.81 7.95
C ILE A 561 38.67 -35.91 6.95
N ARG A 562 39.57 -36.40 6.08
CA ARG A 562 39.29 -37.49 5.12
C ARG A 562 38.88 -38.79 5.82
N ALA A 563 39.52 -39.10 6.94
CA ALA A 563 39.27 -40.32 7.72
C ALA A 563 37.96 -40.30 8.53
N VAL A 564 37.34 -39.14 8.75
CA VAL A 564 36.04 -39.05 9.44
C VAL A 564 34.96 -39.69 8.58
N GLU A 565 34.26 -40.71 9.07
CA GLU A 565 33.05 -41.21 8.44
C GLU A 565 31.90 -40.23 8.68
N ILE A 566 31.29 -39.72 7.60
CA ILE A 566 30.06 -38.92 7.71
C ILE A 566 28.92 -39.90 7.51
N LYS A 567 28.16 -40.20 8.57
CA LYS A 567 26.89 -40.91 8.43
C LYS A 567 25.99 -40.06 7.52
N ALA A 568 25.46 -40.67 6.47
CA ALA A 568 24.51 -39.98 5.60
C ALA A 568 23.23 -39.73 6.39
N ASP A 569 22.88 -38.46 6.58
CA ASP A 569 21.56 -38.02 7.05
C ASP A 569 20.53 -38.07 5.91
#